data_AF-A0A497N7H8-F1
#
_entry.id   AF-A0A497N7H8-F1
#
_cell.length_a   1.000
_cell.length_b   1.000
_cell.length_c   1.000
_cell.angle_alpha   90.00
_cell.angle_beta   90.00
_cell.angle_gamma   90.00
#
_symmetry.space_group_name_H-M   'P 1'
#
loop_
_entity.id
_entity.type
_entity.pdbx_description
1 polymer ?
#
loop_
_entity_poly.entity_id
_entity_poly.type
_entity_poly.pdbx_seq_one_letter_code
_entity_poly.pdbx_strand_id
1 'polypeptide(L)' 'MKIYRKEGDTLQILAFPGEEVERGDYLAVEDPKTGRALLVQIIDIQLPNLPGLLEDLLRDETEETRIFGEQIDP' A
#
# COMPACT_ATOMS: atom_id res chain seq x y z
N MET A 1 3.58 0.15 0.85
CA MET A 1 2.31 -0.57 0.68
C MET A 1 1.17 0.26 1.27
N LYS A 2 -0.03 0.17 0.69
CA LYS A 2 -1.22 0.90 1.15
C LYS A 2 -2.41 -0.04 1.28
N ILE A 3 -3.13 0.03 2.40
CA ILE A 3 -4.38 -0.74 2.57
C ILE A 3 -5.43 -0.09 1.67
N TYR A 4 -5.93 -0.85 0.70
CA TYR A 4 -6.97 -0.40 -0.22
C TYR A 4 -8.36 -0.67 0.35
N ARG A 5 -8.59 -1.90 0.83
CA ARG A 5 -9.89 -2.32 1.33
C ARG A 5 -9.77 -3.45 2.35
N LYS A 6 -10.70 -3.48 3.30
CA LYS A 6 -10.92 -4.63 4.20
C LYS A 6 -12.32 -5.21 3.93
N GLU A 7 -12.38 -6.49 3.62
CA GLU A 7 -13.62 -7.24 3.42
C GLU A 7 -13.61 -8.49 4.31
N GLY A 8 -14.37 -8.44 5.41
CA GLY A 8 -14.33 -9.51 6.42
C GLY A 8 -12.92 -9.69 6.96
N ASP A 9 -12.37 -10.89 6.78
CA ASP A 9 -11.03 -11.28 7.24
C ASP A 9 -9.94 -11.09 6.17
N THR A 10 -10.32 -10.62 4.98
CA THR A 10 -9.38 -10.38 3.88
C THR A 10 -9.02 -8.89 3.79
N LEU A 11 -7.72 -8.61 3.69
CA LEU A 11 -7.20 -7.29 3.36
C LEU A 11 -6.71 -7.26 1.92
N GLN A 12 -7.13 -6.24 1.18
CA GLN A 12 -6.56 -5.90 -0.12
C GLN A 12 -5.54 -4.79 0.10
N ILE A 13 -4.29 -5.06 -0.28
CA ILE A 13 -3.14 -4.18 -0.09
C ILE A 13 -2.54 -3.90 -1.47
N LEU A 14 -2.26 -2.64 -1.74
CA LEU A 14 -1.52 -2.21 -2.92
C LEU A 14 -0.04 -2.18 -2.57
N ALA A 15 0.75 -2.95 -3.32
CA ALA A 15 2.20 -2.89 -3.31
C ALA A 15 2.67 -1.90 -4.39
N PHE A 16 3.65 -1.08 -4.06
CA PHE A 16 4.25 -0.11 -4.97
C PHE A 16 5.44 -0.72 -5.74
N PRO A 17 5.82 -0.13 -6.88
CA PRO A 17 7.01 -0.56 -7.59
C PRO A 17 8.25 -0.58 -6.69
N GLY A 18 8.99 -1.67 -6.68
CA GLY A 18 10.20 -1.86 -5.86
C GLY A 18 9.93 -2.49 -4.49
N GLU A 19 8.68 -2.67 -4.08
CA GLU A 19 8.33 -3.50 -2.93
C GLU A 19 8.29 -4.97 -3.36
N GLU A 20 9.16 -5.80 -2.78
CA GLU A 20 9.15 -7.25 -3.01
C GLU A 20 8.08 -7.90 -2.11
N VAL A 21 7.16 -8.65 -2.72
CA VAL A 21 6.12 -9.42 -2.02
C VAL A 21 5.92 -10.77 -2.69
N GLU A 22 5.83 -11.82 -1.88
CA GLU A 22 5.54 -13.16 -2.34
C GLU A 22 4.35 -13.78 -1.60
N ARG A 23 3.66 -14.69 -2.28
CA ARG A 23 2.59 -15.47 -1.67
C ARG A 23 3.19 -16.35 -0.56
N GLY A 24 2.62 -16.25 0.63
CA GLY A 24 3.10 -16.92 1.83
C GLY A 24 3.82 -16.00 2.80
N ASP A 25 4.25 -14.82 2.35
CA ASP A 25 4.83 -13.79 3.21
C ASP A 25 3.82 -13.31 4.24
N TYR A 26 4.35 -12.78 5.34
CA TYR A 26 3.57 -12.18 6.40
C TYR A 26 3.82 -10.68 6.46
N LEU A 27 2.74 -9.91 6.61
CA LEU A 27 2.79 -8.47 6.80
C LEU A 27 2.26 -8.12 8.20
N ALA A 28 2.92 -7.18 8.86
CA ALA A 28 2.42 -6.57 10.08
C ALA A 28 1.65 -5.29 9.73
N VAL A 29 0.36 -5.27 10.03
CA VAL A 29 -0.49 -4.08 9.90
C VAL A 29 -0.57 -3.38 11.24
N GLU A 30 0.14 -2.28 11.38
CA GLU A 30 0.27 -1.55 12.64
C GLU A 30 -0.79 -0.45 12.78
N ASP A 31 -1.38 -0.34 13.96
CA ASP A 31 -2.14 0.83 14.39
C ASP A 31 -1.22 1.75 15.22
N PRO A 32 -0.74 2.87 14.65
CA PRO A 32 0.19 3.75 15.34
C PRO A 32 -0.43 4.43 16.57
N LYS A 33 -1.77 4.50 16.67
CA LYS A 33 -2.44 5.13 17.82
C LYS A 33 -2.44 4.21 19.05
N THR A 34 -2.54 2.91 18.84
CA THR A 34 -2.65 1.93 19.92
C THR A 34 -1.40 1.08 20.10
N GLY A 35 -0.46 1.12 19.14
CA GLY A 35 0.74 0.29 19.11
C GLY A 35 0.45 -1.19 18.88
N ARG A 36 -0.77 -1.53 18.45
CA ARG A 36 -1.17 -2.92 18.16
C ARG A 36 -0.86 -3.25 16.71
N ALA A 37 -0.48 -4.49 16.45
CA ALA A 37 -0.28 -4.99 15.10
C ALA A 37 -1.20 -6.18 14.83
N LEU A 38 -1.71 -6.26 13.60
CA LEU A 38 -2.38 -7.42 13.05
C LEU A 38 -1.41 -8.12 12.09
N LEU A 39 -1.09 -9.38 12.37
CA LEU A 39 -0.31 -10.20 11.46
C LEU A 39 -1.24 -10.77 10.39
N VAL A 40 -0.91 -10.56 9.12
CA VAL A 40 -1.65 -11.10 7.97
C VAL A 40 -0.71 -11.86 7.05
N GLN A 41 -1.24 -12.86 6.35
CA GLN A 41 -0.49 -13.63 5.35
C GLN A 41 -0.94 -13.26 3.94
N ILE A 42 0.01 -13.12 3.02
CA ILE A 42 -0.27 -12.93 1.60
C ILE A 42 -0.75 -14.26 1.02
N ILE A 43 -2.05 -14.38 0.78
CA ILE A 43 -2.67 -15.60 0.24
C ILE A 43 -2.82 -15.59 -1.28
N ASP A 44 -2.80 -14.42 -1.91
CA ASP A 44 -2.91 -14.21 -3.35
C ASP A 44 -2.24 -12.88 -3.76
N ILE A 45 -1.72 -12.82 -5.00
CA ILE A 45 -1.11 -11.62 -5.59
C ILE A 45 -1.66 -11.47 -7.00
N GLN A 46 -2.27 -10.32 -7.28
CA GLN A 46 -2.84 -10.02 -8.59
C GLN A 46 -2.42 -8.64 -9.04
N LEU A 47 -2.18 -8.50 -10.35
CA LEU A 47 -2.04 -7.18 -10.95
C LEU A 47 -3.41 -6.48 -10.92
N PRO A 48 -3.49 -5.22 -10.45
CA PRO A 48 -4.76 -4.52 -10.38
C PRO A 48 -5.37 -4.39 -11.78
N ASN A 49 -6.61 -4.85 -11.96
CA ASN A 49 -7.37 -4.71 -13.20
C ASN A 49 -8.36 -3.54 -13.12
N LEU A 50 -7.91 -2.39 -12.61
CA LEU A 50 -8.73 -1.22 -12.31
C LEU A 50 -8.37 -0.05 -13.24
N PRO A 51 -9.01 0.07 -14.42
CA PRO A 51 -8.83 1.25 -15.26
C PRO A 51 -9.34 2.51 -14.53
N GLY A 52 -8.54 3.57 -14.51
CA GLY A 52 -8.85 4.87 -13.89
C GLY A 52 -8.50 5.00 -12.41
N LEU A 53 -8.93 4.06 -11.56
CA LEU A 53 -8.71 4.17 -10.09
C LEU A 53 -7.23 4.11 -9.71
N LEU A 54 -6.43 3.35 -10.45
CA LEU A 54 -4.99 3.26 -10.23
C LEU A 54 -4.30 4.60 -10.51
N GLU A 55 -4.78 5.35 -11.50
CA GLU A 55 -4.25 6.68 -11.85
C GLU A 55 -4.59 7.71 -10.77
N ASP A 56 -5.80 7.64 -10.20
CA ASP A 56 -6.23 8.49 -9.09
C ASP A 56 -5.44 8.17 -7.81
N LEU A 57 -5.28 6.89 -7.48
CA LEU A 57 -4.49 6.45 -6.32
C LEU A 57 -3.00 6.83 -6.44
N LEU A 58 -2.41 6.70 -7.64
CA LEU A 58 -1.04 7.14 -7.90
C LEU A 58 -0.92 8.68 -7.87
N ARG A 59 -1.96 9.41 -8.27
CA ARG A 59 -1.97 10.88 -8.21
C ARG A 59 -1.90 11.36 -6.76
N ASP A 60 -2.72 10.79 -5.87
CA ASP A 60 -2.69 11.13 -4.44
C ASP A 60 -1.29 10.90 -3.84
N GLU A 61 -0.59 9.84 -4.24
CA GLU A 61 0.78 9.60 -3.78
C GLU A 61 1.81 10.58 -4.33
N THR A 62 1.70 11.00 -5.60
CA THR A 62 2.56 12.07 -6.11
C THR A 62 2.32 13.41 -5.42
N GLU A 63 1.11 13.66 -4.93
CA GLU A 63 0.83 14.83 -4.11
C GLU A 63 1.39 14.69 -2.69
N GLU A 64 1.30 13.51 -2.06
CA GLU A 64 1.93 13.22 -0.76
C GLU A 64 3.47 13.22 -0.82
N THR A 65 4.06 12.78 -1.94
CA THR A 65 5.53 12.80 -2.17
C THR A 65 6.02 14.23 -2.39
N ARG A 66 5.22 15.11 -3.01
CA ARG A 66 5.57 16.53 -3.19
C ARG A 66 5.63 17.32 -1.88
N ILE A 67 5.07 16.81 -0.79
CA ILE A 67 5.15 17.43 0.54
C ILE A 67 6.50 17.13 1.21
N PHE A 68 7.22 16.09 0.76
CA PHE A 68 8.65 15.91 1.02
C PHE A 68 9.43 16.52 -0.13
N GLY A 69 9.51 17.85 -0.13
CA GLY A 69 10.31 18.58 -1.11
C GLY A 69 11.75 18.09 -1.11
N GLU A 70 12.15 17.39 -2.17
CA GLU A 70 13.50 17.61 -2.65
C GLU A 70 13.55 19.07 -3.09
N GLN A 71 14.11 19.92 -2.23
CA GLN A 71 14.75 21.15 -2.69
C GLN A 71 15.87 20.71 -3.63
N ILE A 72 15.51 20.49 -4.89
CA ILE A 72 16.46 20.61 -5.98
C ILE A 72 16.56 22.11 -6.24
N ASP A 73 17.41 22.78 -5.45
CA ASP A 73 17.87 24.12 -5.76
C ASP A 73 18.72 24.04 -7.05
N PRO A 74 18.49 24.91 -8.05
CA PRO A 74 19.42 25.10 -9.17
C PRO A 74 20.70 25.84 -8.78
#